data_AF-A0A2X0Z175-F1
#
_entry.id   AF-A0A2X0Z175-F1
#
_cell.length_a   1.000
_cell.length_b   1.000
_cell.length_c   1.000
_cell.angle_alpha   90.00
_cell.angle_beta   90.00
_cell.angle_gamma   90.00
#
_symmetry.space_group_name_H-M   'P 1'
#
loop_
_entity.id
_entity.type
_entity.pdbx_description
1 polymer ?
#
loop_
_entity_poly.entity_id
_entity_poly.type
_entity_poly.pdbx_seq_one_letter_code
_entity_poly.pdbx_strand_id
1 'polypeptide(L)' 'MFEDLFRAAAAKAIEIAVYEGHLIKEDGIILMPATIDLVNEIEEMNRKHLIDMALANNDRELFMQLTN' A
#
# COMPACT_ATOMS: atom_id res chain seq x y z
N MET A 1 3.63 16.67 31.77
CA MET A 1 4.62 15.76 32.36
C MET A 1 4.24 14.28 32.19
N PHE A 2 3.08 13.81 32.67
CA PHE A 2 2.64 12.42 32.44
C PHE A 2 2.22 12.14 30.99
N GLU A 3 1.47 13.05 30.36
CA GLU A 3 1.09 12.93 28.95
C GLU A 3 2.29 12.94 28.00
N ASP A 4 3.31 13.75 28.29
CA ASP A 4 4.54 13.82 27.49
C ASP A 4 5.29 12.48 27.52
N LEU A 5 5.28 11.81 28.68
CA LEU A 5 5.89 10.50 28.88
C LEU A 5 5.15 9.41 28.10
N PHE A 6 3.81 9.45 28.10
CA PHE A 6 2.99 8.54 27.28
C PHE A 6 3.19 8.76 25.78
N ARG A 7 3.27 10.01 25.33
CA ARG A 7 3.54 10.35 23.93
C ARG A 7 4.93 9.87 23.50
N ALA A 8 5.94 10.07 24.34
CA ALA A 8 7.29 9.59 24.08
C ALA A 8 7.36 8.05 24.02
N ALA A 9 6.67 7.37 24.94
CA ALA A 9 6.58 5.91 24.95
C ALA A 9 5.87 5.36 23.69
N ALA A 10 4.76 5.99 23.29
CA ALA A 10 4.03 5.60 22.08
C ALA A 10 4.87 5.82 20.82
N ALA A 11 5.58 6.95 20.71
CA ALA A 11 6.48 7.20 19.59
C ALA A 11 7.59 6.14 19.51
N LYS A 12 8.18 5.76 20.65
CA LYS A 12 9.22 4.72 20.70
C LYS A 12 8.68 3.34 20.32
N ALA A 13 7.48 3.00 20.78
CA ALA A 13 6.83 1.74 20.42
C ALA A 13 6.56 1.65 18.91
N ILE A 14 6.12 2.74 18.30
CA ILE A 14 5.92 2.84 16.84
C ILE A 14 7.25 2.67 16.10
N GLU A 15 8.32 3.35 16.54
CA GLU A 15 9.65 3.19 15.94
C GLU A 15 10.14 1.74 15.97
N ILE A 16 9.94 1.04 17.10
CA ILE A 16 10.33 -0.37 17.25
C ILE A 16 9.49 -1.25 16.33
N ALA A 17 8.17 -1.07 16.32
CA ALA A 17 7.27 -1.84 15.46
C ALA A 17 7.56 -1.63 13.96
N VAL A 18 8.00 -0.43 13.57
CA VAL A 18 8.47 -0.17 12.20
C VAL A 18 9.81 -0.86 11.93
N TYR A 19 10.76 -0.79 12.86
CA TYR A 19 12.06 -1.46 12.73
C TYR A 19 11.94 -2.99 12.63
N GLU A 20 11.01 -3.58 13.39
CA GLU A 20 10.71 -5.02 13.38
C GLU A 20 9.84 -5.45 12.19
N GLY A 21 9.39 -4.51 11.35
CA GLY A 21 8.57 -4.79 10.17
C GLY A 21 7.11 -5.11 10.47
N HIS A 22 6.64 -4.90 11.70
CA HIS A 22 5.23 -5.03 12.07
C HIS A 22 4.36 -3.89 11.54
N LEU A 23 4.97 -2.72 11.32
CA LEU A 23 4.35 -1.54 10.74
C LEU A 23 5.24 -0.97 9.64
N ILE A 24 4.63 -0.26 8.70
CA ILE A 24 5.30 0.49 7.65
C ILE A 24 5.02 1.98 7.91
N LYS A 25 6.04 2.83 7.76
CA LYS A 25 5.88 4.28 7.86
C LYS A 25 6.27 4.92 6.53
N GLU A 26 5.27 5.43 5.80
CA GLU A 26 5.45 6.17 4.55
C GLU A 26 4.80 7.55 4.68
N ASP A 27 5.52 8.61 4.29
CA ASP A 27 5.04 10.00 4.25
C ASP A 27 4.31 10.50 5.52
N GLY A 28 4.70 9.96 6.68
CA GLY A 28 4.11 10.32 7.97
C GLY A 28 2.86 9.52 8.35
N ILE A 29 2.41 8.61 7.49
CA ILE A 29 1.32 7.65 7.76
C ILE A 29 1.93 6.34 8.25
N ILE A 30 1.26 5.71 9.23
CA ILE A 30 1.62 4.39 9.74
C ILE A 30 0.61 3.39 9.19
N LEU A 31 1.10 2.39 8.48
CA LEU A 31 0.31 1.36 7.82
C LEU A 31 0.67 -0.01 8.36
N MET A 32 -0.29 -0.92 8.31
CA MET A 32 0.00 -2.34 8.50
C MET A 32 0.53 -2.91 7.18
N PRO A 33 1.53 -3.82 7.19
CA PRO A 33 1.99 -4.49 5.97
C PRO A 33 0.85 -5.12 5.16
N ALA A 34 -0.11 -5.76 5.83
CA ALA A 34 -1.29 -6.35 5.18
C ALA A 34 -2.16 -5.33 4.42
N THR A 35 -2.12 -4.04 4.79
CA THR A 35 -2.81 -2.98 4.06
C THR A 35 -2.13 -2.71 2.71
N ILE A 36 -0.80 -2.76 2.66
CA ILE A 36 -0.04 -2.62 1.41
C ILE A 36 -0.32 -3.81 0.49
N ASP A 37 -0.30 -5.03 1.04
CA ASP A 37 -0.61 -6.24 0.27
C ASP A 37 -2.00 -6.17 -0.35
N LEU A 38 -3.01 -5.74 0.42
CA LEU A 38 -4.38 -5.57 -0.08
C LEU A 38 -4.47 -4.53 -1.20
N VAL A 39 -3.76 -3.40 -1.08
CA VAL A 39 -3.74 -2.37 -2.14
C VAL A 39 -3.12 -2.93 -3.41
N ASN A 40 -1.98 -3.63 -3.30
CA ASN A 40 -1.33 -4.27 -4.45
C ASN A 40 -2.25 -5.29 -5.13
N GLU A 41 -2.99 -6.09 -4.36
CA GLU A 41 -3.97 -7.03 -4.89
C GLU A 41 -5.09 -6.32 -5.67
N ILE A 42 -5.63 -5.22 -5.12
CA ILE A 42 -6.67 -4.41 -5.77
C ILE A 42 -6.14 -3.79 -7.07
N GLU A 43 -4.94 -3.24 -7.06
CA GLU A 43 -4.31 -2.66 -8.25
C GLU A 43 -4.11 -3.69 -9.35
N GLU A 44 -3.63 -4.88 -9.00
CA GLU A 44 -3.44 -5.98 -9.95
C GLU A 44 -4.77 -6.50 -10.50
N MET A 45 -5.81 -6.61 -9.65
CA MET A 45 -7.16 -6.95 -10.10
C MET A 45 -7.71 -5.91 -11.09
N ASN A 46 -7.51 -4.62 -10.80
CA ASN A 46 -7.94 -3.54 -11.66
C ASN A 46 -7.18 -3.56 -13.00
N ARG A 47 -5.86 -3.78 -12.98
CA ARG A 47 -5.05 -3.93 -14.20
C ARG A 47 -5.56 -5.06 -15.09
N LYS A 48 -5.84 -6.23 -14.52
CA LYS A 48 -6.42 -7.38 -15.25
C LYS A 48 -7.79 -7.02 -15.85
N HIS A 49 -8.64 -6.36 -15.07
CA HIS A 49 -9.95 -5.94 -15.55
C HIS A 49 -9.85 -4.98 -16.75
N LEU A 50 -8.94 -4.01 -16.70
CA LEU A 50 -8.70 -3.07 -17.80
C LEU A 50 -8.13 -3.77 -19.04
N ILE A 51 -7.26 -4.76 -18.86
CA ILE A 51 -6.77 -5.61 -19.95
C ILE A 51 -7.93 -6.34 -20.64
N ASP A 52 -8.82 -6.97 -19.87
CA ASP A 52 -9.99 -7.67 -20.42
C ASP A 52 -10.90 -6.73 -21.21
N MET A 53 -11.12 -5.51 -20.71
CA MET A 53 -11.88 -4.47 -21.41
C MET A 53 -11.19 -4.01 -22.69
N ALA A 54 -9.87 -3.82 -22.66
CA ALA A 54 -9.09 -3.43 -23.84
C ALA A 54 -9.19 -4.50 -24.94
N LEU A 55 -9.09 -5.78 -24.56
CA LEU A 55 -9.28 -6.91 -25.48
C LEU A 55 -10.71 -6.94 -26.05
N ALA A 56 -11.73 -6.78 -25.21
CA ALA A 56 -13.13 -6.77 -25.63
C ALA A 56 -13.44 -5.65 -26.64
N ASN A 57 -12.76 -4.51 -26.51
CA ASN A 57 -12.97 -3.32 -27.36
C ASN A 57 -12.00 -3.22 -28.54
N ASN A 58 -11.10 -4.19 -28.74
CA ASN A 58 -9.98 -4.12 -29.71
C ASN A 58 -9.07 -2.87 -29.51
N ASP A 59 -8.97 -2.36 -28.28
CA ASP A 59 -8.09 -1.25 -27.94
C ASP A 59 -6.66 -1.75 -27.69
N ARG A 60 -5.93 -1.88 -28.79
CA ARG A 60 -4.55 -2.39 -28.79
C ARG A 60 -3.58 -1.46 -28.05
N GLU A 61 -3.82 -0.15 -28.07
CA GLU A 61 -2.91 0.80 -27.44
C GLU A 61 -2.99 0.69 -25.92
N LEU A 62 -4.20 0.66 -25.37
CA LEU A 62 -4.42 0.47 -23.93
C LEU A 62 -3.90 -0.89 -23.44
N PHE A 63 -4.12 -1.96 -24.22
CA PHE A 63 -3.58 -3.28 -23.89
C PHE A 63 -2.05 -3.25 -23.76
N MET A 64 -1.35 -2.69 -24.76
CA MET A 64 0.12 -2.61 -24.74
C MET A 64 0.64 -1.77 -23.56
N GLN A 65 -0.07 -0.70 -23.17
CA GLN A 65 0.31 0.12 -22.01
C GLN A 65 0.18 -0.62 -20.68
N LEU A 66 -0.79 -1.53 -20.55
CA LEU A 66 -1.07 -2.27 -19.30
C LEU A 66 -0.25 -3.55 -19.15
N THR A 67 0.38 -4.03 -20.24
CA THR A 67 1.18 -5.27 -20.25
C THR A 67 2.69 -5.07 -20.40
N ASN A 68 3.15 -3.85 -20.70
CA ASN A 68 4.57 -3.48 -20.76
C ASN A 68 5.08 -3.03 -19.39
#